data_AF-A0A3C0TA06-F1
#
_entry.id   AF-A0A3C0TA06-F1
#
_cell.length_a   1.000
_cell.length_b   1.000
_cell.length_c   1.000
_cell.angle_alpha   90.00
_cell.angle_beta   90.00
_cell.angle_gamma   90.00
#
_symmetry.space_group_name_H-M   'P 1'
#
loop_
_entity.id
_entity.type
_entity.pdbx_description
1 polymer ?
#
loop_
_entity_poly.entity_id
_entity_poly.type
_entity_poly.pdbx_seq_one_letter_code
_entity_poly.pdbx_strand_id
1 'polypeptide(L)'
;MSIVQCNNGSTCAMQQKEETAMMSFENNMKLGQELYELNSVTMKKLMELDADSFTKLMEMNKSFGEGIPEMKGLVAFMDMQREYGKALWDDSQEAMKTKSEIIRDAFEQAGEIMVEASSTTPPKKETAKKAA
;
A
#
# COMPACT_ATOMS: atom_id res chain seq x y z
N MET A 1 18.17 31.75 -13.54
CA MET A 1 18.69 31.43 -14.89
C MET A 1 20.18 31.74 -14.90
N SER A 2 21.03 30.80 -14.50
CA SER A 2 22.49 30.93 -14.68
C SER A 2 22.87 30.21 -15.96
N ILE A 3 23.25 30.98 -16.98
CA ILE A 3 23.80 30.43 -18.22
C ILE A 3 25.25 30.08 -17.91
N VAL A 4 25.52 28.79 -17.68
CA VAL A 4 26.88 28.27 -17.51
C VAL A 4 27.55 28.25 -18.88
N GLN A 5 28.50 29.16 -19.11
CA GLN A 5 29.36 29.13 -20.29
C GLN A 5 30.40 28.02 -20.15
N CYS A 6 30.25 26.94 -20.93
CA CYS A 6 31.24 25.86 -21.03
C CYS A 6 32.24 26.14 -22.16
N ASN A 7 33.52 26.30 -21.81
CA ASN A 7 34.60 26.63 -22.74
C ASN A 7 35.26 25.40 -23.43
N ASN A 8 34.80 24.17 -23.14
CA ASN A 8 35.37 22.95 -23.76
C ASN A 8 34.33 21.80 -23.80
N GLY A 9 34.07 21.25 -24.99
CA GLY A 9 32.92 20.37 -25.25
C GLY A 9 32.93 19.01 -24.51
N SER A 10 34.12 18.44 -24.25
CA SER A 10 34.24 17.15 -23.55
C SER A 10 33.92 17.25 -22.04
N THR A 11 34.23 18.37 -21.39
CA THR A 11 33.97 18.58 -19.96
C THR A 11 32.48 18.80 -19.70
N CYS A 12 31.78 19.50 -20.61
CA CYS A 12 30.33 19.71 -20.55
C CYS A 12 29.54 18.40 -20.70
N ALA A 13 30.00 17.48 -21.55
CA ALA A 13 29.36 16.19 -21.74
C ALA A 13 29.51 15.26 -20.52
N MET A 14 30.65 15.32 -19.81
CA MET A 14 30.84 14.57 -18.57
C MET A 14 30.01 15.14 -17.42
N GLN A 15 29.98 16.46 -17.23
CA GLN A 15 29.15 17.10 -16.20
C GLN A 15 27.65 16.85 -16.41
N GLN A 16 27.17 16.95 -17.65
CA GLN A 16 25.77 16.69 -17.97
C GLN A 16 25.39 15.21 -17.77
N LYS A 17 26.34 14.27 -17.96
CA LYS A 17 26.15 12.84 -17.68
C LYS A 17 26.12 12.54 -16.18
N GLU A 18 26.95 13.22 -15.39
CA GLU A 18 27.01 13.10 -13.93
C GLU A 18 25.74 13.66 -13.26
N GLU A 19 25.26 14.84 -13.67
CA GLU A 19 23.99 15.40 -13.20
C GLU A 19 22.78 14.51 -13.54
N THR A 20 22.76 13.93 -14.74
CA THR A 20 21.68 13.01 -15.15
C THR A 20 21.70 11.72 -14.31
N ALA A 21 22.90 11.20 -14.00
CA ALA A 21 23.06 10.01 -13.17
C ALA A 21 22.65 10.27 -11.72
N MET A 22 23.03 11.43 -11.17
CA MET A 22 22.66 11.85 -9.82
C MET A 22 21.14 12.05 -9.69
N MET A 23 20.52 12.76 -10.63
CA MET A 23 19.05 12.94 -10.68
C MET A 23 18.31 11.60 -10.80
N SER A 24 18.83 10.68 -11.63
CA SER A 24 18.24 9.32 -11.74
C SER A 24 18.37 8.55 -10.43
N PHE A 25 19.51 8.65 -9.74
CA PHE A 25 19.71 7.99 -8.45
C PHE A 25 18.77 8.53 -7.37
N GLU A 26 18.64 9.86 -7.26
CA GLU A 26 17.72 10.51 -6.32
C GLU A 26 16.27 10.12 -6.57
N ASN A 27 15.82 10.10 -7.83
CA ASN A 27 14.47 9.67 -8.19
C ASN A 27 14.22 8.20 -7.82
N ASN A 28 15.20 7.31 -8.03
CA ASN A 28 15.07 5.89 -7.64
C ASN A 28 15.06 5.70 -6.12
N MET A 29 15.85 6.48 -5.37
CA MET A 29 15.79 6.45 -3.90
C MET A 29 14.44 6.95 -3.37
N LYS A 30 13.91 8.04 -3.93
CA LYS A 30 12.60 8.59 -3.55
C LYS A 30 11.49 7.57 -3.80
N LEU A 31 11.46 6.97 -5.00
CA LEU A 31 10.53 5.90 -5.35
C LEU A 31 10.62 4.72 -4.37
N GLY A 32 11.84 4.26 -4.04
CA GLY A 32 12.05 3.18 -3.10
C GLY A 32 11.54 3.50 -1.69
N GLN A 33 11.74 4.74 -1.24
CA GLN A 33 11.26 5.22 0.06
C GLN A 33 9.72 5.26 0.10
N GLU A 34 9.08 5.82 -0.92
CA GLU A 34 7.61 5.93 -1.01
C GLU A 34 6.94 4.55 -1.04
N LEU A 35 7.49 3.61 -1.82
CA LEU A 35 6.98 2.23 -1.84
C LEU A 35 7.20 1.50 -0.52
N TYR A 36 8.31 1.73 0.17
CA TYR A 36 8.58 1.16 1.49
C TYR A 36 7.60 1.69 2.55
N GLU A 37 7.34 2.99 2.53
CA GLU A 37 6.37 3.62 3.43
C GLU A 37 4.96 3.10 3.17
N LEU A 38 4.56 3.00 1.89
CA LEU A 38 3.27 2.43 1.49
C LEU A 38 3.09 0.99 2.00
N ASN A 39 4.11 0.13 1.82
CA ASN A 39 4.08 -1.24 2.33
C ASN A 39 3.96 -1.27 3.86
N SER A 40 4.71 -0.41 4.56
CA SER A 40 4.70 -0.35 6.02
C SER A 40 3.33 0.05 6.56
N VAL A 41 2.71 1.09 5.96
CA VAL A 41 1.35 1.53 6.31
C VAL A 41 0.32 0.44 6.00
N THR A 42 0.43 -0.21 4.84
CA THR A 42 -0.46 -1.30 4.44
C THR A 42 -0.39 -2.47 5.43
N MET A 43 0.82 -2.91 5.79
CA MET A 43 0.97 -3.98 6.78
C MET A 43 0.47 -3.60 8.16
N LYS A 44 0.66 -2.35 8.59
CA LYS A 44 0.11 -1.87 9.85
C LYS A 44 -1.42 -1.97 9.86
N LYS A 45 -2.10 -1.52 8.81
CA LYS A 45 -3.56 -1.64 8.68
C LYS A 45 -4.03 -3.10 8.71
N LEU A 46 -3.30 -4.00 8.04
CA LEU A 46 -3.63 -5.44 8.05
C LEU A 46 -3.46 -6.05 9.45
N MET A 47 -2.40 -5.68 10.17
CA MET A 47 -2.18 -6.15 11.55
C MET A 47 -3.23 -5.62 12.52
N GLU A 48 -3.63 -4.34 12.38
CA GLU A 48 -4.72 -3.75 13.17
C GLU A 48 -6.03 -4.50 12.92
N LEU A 49 -6.35 -4.80 11.66
CA LEU A 49 -7.54 -5.59 11.32
C LEU A 49 -7.50 -7.01 11.91
N ASP A 50 -6.34 -7.68 11.88
CA ASP A 50 -6.19 -9.01 12.47
C ASP A 50 -6.32 -8.98 13.99
N ALA A 51 -5.79 -7.94 14.66
CA ALA A 51 -5.92 -7.75 16.10
C ALA A 51 -7.38 -7.48 16.53
N ASP A 52 -8.09 -6.66 15.77
CA ASP A 52 -9.52 -6.40 15.97
C ASP A 52 -10.34 -7.68 15.79
N SER A 53 -10.06 -8.44 14.71
CA SER A 53 -10.73 -9.73 14.45
C SER A 53 -10.51 -10.72 15.59
N PHE A 54 -9.28 -10.79 16.13
CA PHE A 54 -8.98 -11.64 17.28
C PHE A 54 -9.74 -11.21 18.55
N THR A 55 -9.85 -9.91 18.78
CA THR A 55 -10.60 -9.35 19.92
C THR A 55 -12.08 -9.70 19.81
N LYS A 56 -12.70 -9.49 18.63
CA LYS A 56 -14.08 -9.87 18.35
C LYS A 56 -14.31 -11.37 18.55
N LEU A 57 -13.37 -12.22 18.10
CA LEU A 57 -13.46 -13.66 18.29
C LEU A 57 -13.44 -14.05 19.77
N MET A 58 -12.59 -13.42 20.58
CA MET A 58 -12.54 -13.64 22.03
C MET A 58 -13.86 -13.22 22.70
N GLU A 59 -14.41 -12.07 22.31
CA GLU A 59 -15.69 -11.59 22.81
C GLU A 59 -16.85 -12.53 22.44
N MET A 60 -16.92 -12.97 21.18
CA MET A 60 -17.93 -13.95 20.73
C MET A 60 -17.85 -15.25 21.53
N ASN A 61 -16.64 -15.80 21.74
CA ASN A 61 -16.45 -17.02 22.52
C ASN A 61 -16.85 -16.82 23.99
N LYS A 62 -16.53 -15.66 24.56
CA LYS A 62 -16.93 -15.32 25.93
C LYS A 62 -18.45 -15.26 26.05
N SER A 63 -19.13 -14.50 25.18
CA SER A 63 -20.59 -14.39 25.18
C SER A 63 -21.28 -15.74 24.97
N PHE A 64 -20.75 -16.57 24.06
CA PHE A 64 -21.23 -17.94 23.88
C PHE A 64 -21.09 -18.77 25.16
N GLY A 65 -19.94 -18.71 25.81
CA GLY A 65 -19.67 -19.43 27.06
C GLY A 65 -20.56 -18.98 28.22
N GLU A 66 -20.80 -17.67 28.35
CA GLU A 66 -21.70 -17.09 29.35
C GLU A 66 -23.16 -17.51 29.14
N GLY A 67 -23.58 -17.74 27.89
CA GLY A 67 -24.93 -18.25 27.58
C GLY A 67 -25.15 -19.73 27.90
N ILE A 68 -24.09 -20.53 28.07
CA ILE A 68 -24.20 -21.99 28.28
C ILE A 68 -25.02 -22.38 29.52
N PRO A 69 -24.74 -21.83 30.72
CA PRO A 69 -25.51 -22.15 31.92
C PRO A 69 -26.99 -21.72 31.87
N GLU A 70 -27.32 -20.75 31.00
CA GLU A 70 -28.67 -20.15 30.92
C GLU A 70 -29.61 -20.93 30.00
N MET A 71 -29.07 -21.77 29.10
CA MET A 71 -29.87 -22.51 28.13
C MET A 71 -30.61 -23.68 28.75
N LYS A 72 -31.93 -23.71 28.52
CA LYS A 72 -32.79 -24.84 28.87
C LYS A 72 -33.19 -25.61 27.61
N GLY A 73 -32.44 -26.67 27.32
CA GLY A 73 -32.80 -27.67 26.31
C GLY A 73 -32.10 -27.53 24.96
N LEU A 74 -32.27 -28.56 24.12
CA LEU A 74 -31.52 -28.75 22.87
C LEU A 74 -31.82 -27.68 21.80
N VAL A 75 -33.06 -27.15 21.79
CA VAL A 75 -33.49 -26.13 20.82
C VAL A 75 -32.76 -24.81 21.08
N ALA A 76 -32.74 -24.35 22.33
CA ALA A 76 -32.00 -23.15 22.74
C ALA A 76 -30.50 -23.27 22.42
N PHE A 77 -29.92 -24.47 22.61
CA PHE A 77 -28.55 -24.75 22.23
C PHE A 77 -28.29 -24.66 20.72
N MET A 78 -29.19 -25.20 19.90
CA MET A 78 -29.05 -25.10 18.45
C MET A 78 -29.22 -23.67 17.93
N ASP A 79 -30.14 -22.91 18.52
CA ASP A 79 -30.32 -21.49 18.18
C ASP A 79 -29.05 -20.69 18.51
N MET A 80 -28.49 -20.89 19.71
CA MET A 80 -27.23 -20.25 20.10
C MET A 80 -26.04 -20.67 19.20
N GLN A 81 -25.92 -21.96 18.84
CA GLN A 81 -24.90 -22.40 17.88
C GLN A 81 -25.08 -21.77 16.50
N ARG A 82 -26.32 -21.59 16.05
CA ARG A 82 -26.64 -20.94 14.77
C ARG A 82 -26.28 -19.45 14.80
N GLU A 83 -26.59 -18.76 15.88
CA GLU A 83 -26.23 -17.35 16.07
C GLU A 83 -24.72 -17.17 16.12
N TYR A 84 -24.00 -18.01 16.86
CA TYR A 84 -22.54 -18.01 16.89
C TYR A 84 -21.92 -18.25 15.51
N GLY A 85 -22.42 -19.26 14.77
CA GLY A 85 -21.95 -19.55 13.42
C GLY A 85 -22.23 -18.41 12.43
N LYS A 86 -23.39 -17.74 12.58
CA LYS A 86 -23.70 -16.54 11.79
C LYS A 86 -22.76 -15.39 12.12
N ALA A 87 -22.51 -15.12 13.41
CA ALA A 87 -21.62 -14.05 13.83
C ALA A 87 -20.19 -14.25 13.32
N LEU A 88 -19.67 -15.48 13.39
CA LEU A 88 -18.36 -15.82 12.80
C LEU A 88 -18.31 -15.60 11.28
N TRP A 89 -19.38 -15.98 10.58
CA TRP A 89 -19.46 -15.82 9.14
C TRP A 89 -19.53 -14.35 8.73
N ASP A 90 -20.38 -13.57 9.39
CA ASP A 90 -20.56 -12.15 9.13
C ASP A 90 -19.24 -11.38 9.41
N ASP A 91 -18.55 -11.69 10.52
CA ASP A 91 -17.23 -11.10 10.83
C ASP A 91 -16.16 -11.50 9.80
N SER A 92 -16.14 -12.76 9.35
CA SER A 92 -15.22 -13.20 8.30
C SER A 92 -15.45 -12.47 6.97
N GLN A 93 -16.71 -12.25 6.58
CA GLN A 93 -17.04 -11.48 5.38
C GLN A 93 -16.63 -10.02 5.50
N GLU A 94 -16.89 -9.40 6.65
CA GLU A 94 -16.47 -8.03 6.95
C GLU A 94 -14.94 -7.90 6.86
N ALA A 95 -14.19 -8.78 7.53
CA ALA A 95 -12.73 -8.78 7.49
C ALA A 95 -12.19 -8.96 6.07
N MET A 96 -12.78 -9.87 5.27
CA MET A 96 -12.36 -10.07 3.88
C MET A 96 -12.62 -8.85 3.00
N LYS A 97 -13.76 -8.17 3.20
CA LYS A 97 -14.08 -6.94 2.49
C LYS A 97 -13.07 -5.84 2.83
N THR A 98 -12.80 -5.63 4.12
CA THR A 98 -11.84 -4.63 4.59
C THR A 98 -10.42 -4.93 4.11
N LYS A 99 -9.98 -6.20 4.13
CA LYS A 99 -8.67 -6.60 3.55
C LYS A 99 -8.58 -6.27 2.06
N SER A 100 -9.66 -6.52 1.31
CA SER A 100 -9.70 -6.24 -0.11
C SER A 100 -9.62 -4.74 -0.40
N GLU A 101 -10.29 -3.92 0.40
CA GLU A 101 -10.21 -2.46 0.33
C GLU A 101 -8.79 -1.95 0.65
N ILE A 102 -8.16 -2.45 1.73
CA ILE A 102 -6.77 -2.08 2.08
C ILE A 102 -5.79 -2.40 0.93
N ILE A 103 -5.90 -3.59 0.34
CA ILE A 103 -5.02 -4.02 -0.75
C ILE A 103 -5.27 -3.18 -2.01
N ARG A 104 -6.54 -2.91 -2.32
CA ARG A 104 -6.92 -2.09 -3.47
C ARG A 104 -6.37 -0.67 -3.33
N ASP A 105 -6.57 -0.05 -2.16
CA ASP A 105 -6.05 1.30 -1.88
C ASP A 105 -4.52 1.34 -1.99
N ALA A 106 -3.83 0.30 -1.53
CA ALA A 106 -2.39 0.19 -1.67
C ALA A 106 -1.97 0.07 -3.14
N PHE A 107 -2.73 -0.67 -3.95
CA PHE A 107 -2.46 -0.81 -5.38
C PHE A 107 -2.69 0.51 -6.14
N GLU A 108 -3.76 1.23 -5.82
CA GLU A 108 -4.04 2.55 -6.40
C GLU A 108 -2.92 3.55 -6.07
N GLN A 109 -2.50 3.63 -4.80
CA GLN A 109 -1.39 4.50 -4.36
C GLN A 109 -0.04 4.11 -5.00
N ALA A 110 0.25 2.82 -5.12
CA ALA A 110 1.47 2.36 -5.80
C ALA A 110 1.47 2.78 -7.29
N GLY A 111 0.30 2.76 -7.94
CA GLY A 111 0.12 3.27 -9.30
C GLY A 111 0.43 4.76 -9.42
N GLU A 112 -0.07 5.56 -8.48
CA GLU A 112 0.18 7.01 -8.43
C GLU A 112 1.67 7.32 -8.24
N ILE A 113 2.34 6.64 -7.31
CA ILE A 113 3.79 6.74 -7.07
C ILE A 113 4.58 6.44 -8.36
N MET A 114 4.20 5.40 -9.09
CA MET A 114 4.86 5.02 -10.35
C MET A 114 4.64 6.07 -11.46
N VAL A 115 3.44 6.67 -11.54
CA VAL A 115 3.15 7.75 -12.48
C VAL A 115 3.98 9.00 -12.15
N GLU A 116 4.07 9.38 -10.88
CA GLU A 116 4.92 10.49 -10.43
C GLU A 116 6.39 10.26 -10.79
N ALA A 117 6.92 9.07 -10.50
CA ALA A 117 8.30 8.71 -10.82
C ALA A 117 8.60 8.72 -12.33
N SER A 118 7.61 8.41 -13.19
CA SER A 118 7.78 8.46 -14.65
C SER A 118 7.74 9.89 -15.23
N SER A 119 7.05 10.80 -14.54
CA SER A 119 6.84 12.19 -14.97
C SER A 119 8.07 13.07 -14.75
N THR A 120 9.08 12.60 -14.02
CA THR A 120 10.33 13.32 -13.71
C THR A 120 11.48 13.08 -14.72
N THR A 121 11.17 12.57 -15.92
CA THR A 121 12.18 12.33 -16.98
C THR A 121 12.71 13.66 -17.59
N PRO A 122 14.04 13.88 -17.72
CA PRO A 122 14.62 15.13 -18.24
C PRO A 122 14.30 15.38 -19.74
N PRO A 123 14.32 16.64 -20.20
CA PRO A 123 13.81 17.02 -21.52
C PRO A 123 14.54 16.31 -22.66
N LYS A 124 13.76 15.78 -23.62
CA LYS A 124 14.27 15.22 -24.89
C LYS A 124 15.24 16.21 -25.53
N LYS A 125 16.50 15.79 -25.73
CA LYS A 125 17.44 16.49 -26.63
C LYS A 125 16.79 16.58 -28.01
N GLU A 126 16.36 17.79 -28.36
CA GLU A 126 15.92 18.16 -29.68
C GLU A 126 17.05 17.83 -30.66
N THR A 127 16.83 16.81 -31.47
CA THR A 127 17.78 16.38 -32.50
C THR A 127 17.76 17.46 -33.57
N ALA A 128 18.74 18.37 -33.51
CA ALA A 128 18.94 19.40 -34.51
C ALA A 128 18.97 18.76 -35.90
N LYS A 129 17.94 19.05 -36.70
CA LYS A 129 17.88 18.73 -38.12
C LYS A 129 19.13 19.29 -38.79
N LYS A 130 19.99 18.40 -39.27
CA LYS A 130 21.11 18.76 -40.14
C LYS A 130 20.51 19.23 -41.47
N ALA A 131 20.53 20.53 -41.71
CA ALA A 131 20.26 21.11 -43.02
C ALA A 131 21.36 20.67 -44.00
N ALA A 132 20.95 20.20 -45.17
CA ALA A 132 21.76 20.06 -46.37
C ALA A 132 21.13 20.96 -47.43
#